data_AF-A0A382YEB9-F1
#
_entry.id   AF-A0A382YEB9-F1
#
_cell.length_a   1.000
_cell.length_b   1.000
_cell.length_c   1.000
_cell.angle_alpha   90.00
_cell.angle_beta   90.00
_cell.angle_gamma   90.00
#
_symmetry.space_group_name_H-M   'P 1'
#
loop_
_entity.id
_entity.type
_entity.pdbx_description
1 polymer ?
#
loop_
_entity_poly.entity_id
_entity_poly.type
_entity_poly.pdbx_seq_one_letter_code
_entity_poly.pdbx_strand_id
1 'polypeptide(L)'
;SRAWQAAHNFPGKIATLIVPADCAWSETNKTGEILNSVGPGNIDENVLNEAYKVLTNKSNCLLFLGGEFLDEQSLNMAAKITTKTGARLGTETFRKRQRRGQGIPVVEPLPYFAEMAEDFLEGIESIVFVGSKPPVSFFAYPDKKSYLSPENSELVQLATFEQDGKKALECLCEMLKANEISEEFLPSPTSSAPLNGELNPVHVGLLIGELLPEEAIVSDEAATSGFAIYPNTWNSKPHDWLSLTGGSIGQGLPLATGAAIACP
;
A
#
# COMPACT_ATOMS: atom_id res chain seq x y z
N SER A 1 -12.51 8.99 -26.00
CA SER A 1 -12.81 9.73 -24.76
C SER A 1 -13.30 8.85 -23.61
N ARG A 2 -14.40 8.07 -23.74
CA ARG A 2 -14.94 7.27 -22.60
C ARG A 2 -13.95 6.27 -21.99
N ALA A 3 -13.22 5.51 -22.82
CA ALA A 3 -12.20 4.58 -22.32
C ALA A 3 -11.04 5.30 -21.61
N TRP A 4 -10.60 6.44 -22.17
CA TRP A 4 -9.60 7.30 -21.53
C TRP A 4 -10.08 7.79 -20.16
N GLN A 5 -11.30 8.34 -20.08
CA GLN A 5 -11.89 8.82 -18.83
C GLN A 5 -12.02 7.68 -17.81
N ALA A 6 -12.54 6.52 -18.23
CA ALA A 6 -12.65 5.36 -17.35
C ALA A 6 -11.29 4.93 -16.77
N ALA A 7 -10.22 5.01 -17.55
CA ALA A 7 -8.87 4.67 -17.09
C ALA A 7 -8.23 5.74 -16.18
N HIS A 8 -8.61 7.01 -16.34
CA HIS A 8 -8.03 8.15 -15.60
C HIS A 8 -8.88 8.61 -14.41
N ASN A 9 -10.12 8.14 -14.27
CA ASN A 9 -10.90 8.36 -13.05
C ASN A 9 -10.18 7.68 -11.88
N PHE A 10 -10.07 8.38 -10.75
CA PHE A 10 -9.41 7.86 -9.55
C PHE A 10 -10.07 6.54 -9.07
N PRO A 11 -9.30 5.53 -8.61
CA PRO A 11 -7.83 5.47 -8.47
C PRO A 11 -7.10 4.92 -9.72
N GLY A 12 -7.64 5.15 -10.91
CA GLY A 12 -7.15 4.58 -12.15
C GLY A 12 -7.52 3.10 -12.30
N LYS A 13 -7.81 2.68 -13.53
CA LYS A 13 -8.14 1.28 -13.82
C LYS A 13 -7.86 0.92 -15.27
N ILE A 14 -7.85 -0.38 -15.55
CA ILE A 14 -7.78 -0.87 -16.93
C ILE A 14 -9.12 -0.59 -17.62
N ALA A 15 -9.06 0.07 -18.77
CA ALA A 15 -10.19 0.24 -19.67
C ALA A 15 -9.86 -0.34 -21.05
N THR A 16 -10.67 -1.27 -21.53
CA THR A 16 -10.50 -1.91 -22.83
C THR A 16 -11.42 -1.28 -23.87
N LEU A 17 -10.85 -0.87 -25.00
CA LEU A 17 -11.59 -0.38 -26.16
C LEU A 17 -11.30 -1.30 -27.36
N ILE A 18 -12.36 -1.88 -27.93
CA ILE A 18 -12.27 -2.70 -29.14
C ILE A 18 -12.68 -1.83 -30.32
N VAL A 19 -11.79 -1.68 -31.30
CA VAL A 19 -11.99 -0.81 -32.47
C VAL A 19 -11.88 -1.62 -33.75
N PRO A 20 -12.88 -1.56 -34.66
CA PRO A 20 -12.76 -2.13 -36.00
C PRO A 20 -11.59 -1.50 -36.78
N ALA A 21 -10.84 -2.31 -37.53
CA ALA A 21 -9.64 -1.84 -38.22
C ALA A 21 -9.92 -0.72 -39.23
N ASP A 22 -11.09 -0.76 -39.89
CA ASP A 22 -11.51 0.24 -40.88
C ASP A 22 -11.66 1.66 -40.31
N CYS A 23 -11.82 1.79 -38.98
CA CYS A 23 -11.82 3.08 -38.31
C CYS A 23 -10.46 3.82 -38.42
N ALA A 24 -9.37 3.13 -38.78
CA ALA A 24 -8.05 3.75 -38.94
C ALA A 24 -7.89 4.52 -40.27
N TRP A 25 -8.74 4.29 -41.27
CA TRP A 25 -8.65 4.94 -42.58
C TRP A 25 -9.99 5.46 -43.14
N SER A 26 -11.12 5.12 -42.53
CA SER A 26 -12.42 5.63 -42.96
C SER A 26 -12.59 7.11 -42.57
N GLU A 27 -13.13 7.90 -43.47
CA GLU A 27 -13.45 9.30 -43.21
C GLU A 27 -14.58 9.42 -42.17
N THR A 28 -14.50 10.44 -41.32
CA THR A 28 -15.55 10.78 -40.35
C THR A 28 -15.63 12.28 -40.17
N ASN A 29 -16.86 12.80 -40.11
CA ASN A 29 -17.14 14.19 -39.75
C ASN A 29 -17.56 14.32 -38.27
N LYS A 30 -17.46 13.24 -37.49
CA LYS A 30 -17.81 13.21 -36.06
C LYS A 30 -16.57 13.39 -35.20
N THR A 31 -16.54 14.46 -34.42
CA THR A 31 -15.56 14.67 -33.35
C THR A 31 -16.17 14.21 -32.03
N GLY A 32 -15.40 13.45 -31.23
CA GLY A 32 -15.82 13.06 -29.89
C GLY A 32 -15.65 14.20 -28.88
N GLU A 33 -16.46 14.19 -27.83
CA GLU A 33 -16.30 15.14 -26.72
C GLU A 33 -14.97 14.94 -26.00
N ILE A 34 -14.38 16.04 -25.52
CA ILE A 34 -13.27 16.01 -24.56
C ILE A 34 -13.87 15.77 -23.18
N LEU A 35 -13.54 14.64 -22.59
CA LEU A 35 -13.98 14.29 -21.24
C LEU A 35 -12.87 14.61 -20.25
N ASN A 36 -13.23 15.05 -19.04
CA ASN A 36 -12.30 15.21 -17.93
C ASN A 36 -12.34 13.97 -17.03
N SER A 37 -11.23 13.63 -16.39
CA SER A 37 -11.23 12.62 -15.34
C SER A 37 -11.94 13.14 -14.09
N VAL A 38 -12.54 12.22 -13.35
CA VAL A 38 -13.11 12.47 -12.03
C VAL A 38 -12.07 12.11 -10.98
N GLY A 39 -11.83 13.04 -10.04
CA GLY A 39 -10.94 12.84 -8.90
C GLY A 39 -11.53 11.87 -7.86
N PRO A 40 -10.85 11.71 -6.71
CA PRO A 40 -11.38 10.88 -5.62
C PRO A 40 -12.73 11.40 -5.11
N GLY A 41 -13.56 10.49 -4.63
CA GLY A 41 -14.80 10.82 -3.92
C GLY A 41 -14.53 11.47 -2.57
N ASN A 42 -15.49 12.27 -2.09
CA ASN A 42 -15.42 12.86 -0.76
C ASN A 42 -15.51 11.80 0.35
N ILE A 43 -14.91 12.11 1.51
CA ILE A 43 -15.03 11.31 2.74
C ILE A 43 -16.36 11.62 3.45
N ASP A 44 -16.84 10.67 4.27
CA ASP A 44 -18.04 10.86 5.10
C ASP A 44 -17.63 11.34 6.50
N GLU A 45 -18.13 12.52 6.90
CA GLU A 45 -17.85 13.10 8.21
C GLU A 45 -18.33 12.23 9.38
N ASN A 46 -19.41 11.45 9.21
CA ASN A 46 -19.87 10.55 10.25
C ASN A 46 -18.88 9.41 10.47
N VAL A 47 -18.35 8.84 9.40
CA VAL A 47 -17.35 7.77 9.45
C VAL A 47 -16.02 8.30 9.98
N LEU A 48 -15.65 9.54 9.64
CA LEU A 48 -14.49 10.22 10.22
C LEU A 48 -14.60 10.33 11.75
N ASN A 49 -15.78 10.74 12.25
CA ASN A 49 -16.04 10.83 13.69
C ASN A 49 -16.05 9.44 14.36
N GLU A 50 -16.53 8.40 13.66
CA GLU A 50 -16.49 7.02 14.14
C GLU A 50 -15.03 6.52 14.25
N ALA A 51 -14.22 6.70 13.20
CA ALA A 51 -12.81 6.34 13.20
C ALA A 51 -12.05 7.05 14.33
N TYR A 52 -12.31 8.34 14.54
CA TYR A 52 -11.75 9.10 15.67
C TYR A 52 -12.11 8.47 17.02
N LYS A 53 -13.38 8.12 17.25
CA LYS A 53 -13.85 7.50 18.50
C LYS A 53 -13.22 6.14 18.72
N VAL A 54 -13.15 5.31 17.68
CA VAL A 54 -12.56 3.98 17.75
C VAL A 54 -11.08 4.09 18.15
N LEU A 55 -10.31 4.92 17.46
CA LEU A 55 -8.88 5.10 17.72
C LEU A 55 -8.56 5.74 19.09
N THR A 56 -9.53 6.39 19.75
CA THR A 56 -9.32 7.08 21.03
C THR A 56 -9.88 6.32 22.24
N ASN A 57 -10.90 5.50 22.06
CA ASN A 57 -11.61 4.85 23.17
C ASN A 57 -11.27 3.37 23.36
N LYS A 58 -10.64 2.72 22.37
CA LYS A 58 -10.36 1.29 22.37
C LYS A 58 -8.88 1.01 22.56
N SER A 59 -8.57 -0.07 23.27
CA SER A 59 -7.23 -0.67 23.27
C SER A 59 -7.02 -1.46 21.98
N ASN A 60 -5.76 -1.61 21.56
CA ASN A 60 -5.36 -2.51 20.47
C ASN A 60 -6.08 -2.27 19.13
N CYS A 61 -6.04 -1.02 18.67
CA CYS A 61 -6.51 -0.67 17.33
C CYS A 61 -5.45 -0.93 16.26
N LEU A 62 -5.89 -1.13 15.01
CA LEU A 62 -5.04 -1.17 13.82
C LEU A 62 -5.50 -0.10 12.82
N LEU A 63 -4.60 0.79 12.41
CA LEU A 63 -4.78 1.62 11.22
C LEU A 63 -4.21 0.85 10.02
N PHE A 64 -5.05 0.53 9.05
CA PHE A 64 -4.71 -0.32 7.92
C PHE A 64 -4.79 0.45 6.60
N LEU A 65 -3.66 0.60 5.93
CA LEU A 65 -3.54 1.37 4.68
C LEU A 65 -3.51 0.47 3.45
N GLY A 66 -3.96 1.00 2.32
CA GLY A 66 -3.81 0.34 1.01
C GLY A 66 -4.03 1.29 -0.15
N GLY A 67 -4.08 0.73 -1.35
CA GLY A 67 -4.35 1.50 -2.57
C GLY A 67 -3.29 2.57 -2.86
N GLU A 68 -3.71 3.83 -2.94
CA GLU A 68 -2.84 4.98 -3.27
C GLU A 68 -2.15 5.60 -2.05
N PHE A 69 -2.44 5.12 -0.83
CA PHE A 69 -2.09 5.82 0.42
C PHE A 69 -0.85 5.23 1.11
N LEU A 70 0.10 4.76 0.31
CA LEU A 70 1.42 4.27 0.74
C LEU A 70 2.56 5.17 0.23
N ASP A 71 2.23 6.40 -0.17
CA ASP A 71 3.20 7.45 -0.42
C ASP A 71 3.67 8.09 0.91
N GLU A 72 4.79 8.82 0.84
CA GLU A 72 5.44 9.41 2.02
C GLU A 72 4.50 10.29 2.84
N GLN A 73 3.65 11.11 2.21
CA GLN A 73 2.74 11.99 2.92
C GLN A 73 1.71 11.19 3.74
N SER A 74 1.11 10.18 3.11
CA SER A 74 0.12 9.30 3.74
C SER A 74 0.74 8.50 4.89
N LEU A 75 1.95 7.95 4.70
CA LEU A 75 2.67 7.21 5.74
C LEU A 75 3.03 8.11 6.93
N ASN A 76 3.47 9.34 6.68
CA ASN A 76 3.75 10.31 7.75
C ASN A 76 2.50 10.65 8.57
N MET A 77 1.35 10.89 7.91
CA MET A 77 0.08 11.15 8.62
C MET A 77 -0.38 9.93 9.43
N ALA A 78 -0.32 8.74 8.84
CA ALA A 78 -0.68 7.51 9.51
C ALA A 78 0.21 7.25 10.74
N ALA A 79 1.53 7.45 10.61
CA ALA A 79 2.47 7.30 11.72
C ALA A 79 2.23 8.31 12.86
N LYS A 80 1.81 9.55 12.54
CA LYS A 80 1.40 10.53 13.56
C LYS A 80 0.15 10.05 14.29
N ILE A 81 -0.85 9.57 13.56
CA ILE A 81 -2.10 9.04 14.14
C ILE A 81 -1.79 7.88 15.07
N THR A 82 -0.99 6.91 14.63
CA THR A 82 -0.64 5.72 15.41
C THR A 82 0.22 6.07 16.61
N THR A 83 1.18 6.98 16.48
CA THR A 83 1.94 7.54 17.61
C THR A 83 1.01 8.16 18.65
N LYS A 84 0.01 8.94 18.21
CA LYS A 84 -0.90 9.66 19.10
C LYS A 84 -1.90 8.74 19.82
N THR A 85 -2.28 7.64 19.19
CA THR A 85 -3.37 6.75 19.62
C THR A 85 -2.87 5.46 20.25
N GLY A 86 -1.61 5.08 20.01
CA GLY A 86 -1.09 3.76 20.35
C GLY A 86 -1.61 2.64 19.43
N ALA A 87 -2.29 2.98 18.33
CA ALA A 87 -2.72 2.01 17.33
C ALA A 87 -1.51 1.40 16.60
N ARG A 88 -1.64 0.16 16.17
CA ARG A 88 -0.70 -0.48 15.25
C ARG A 88 -0.89 0.08 13.83
N LEU A 89 0.14 -0.02 12.99
CA LEU A 89 0.12 0.40 11.59
C LEU A 89 0.38 -0.79 10.67
N GLY A 90 -0.53 -1.06 9.73
CA GLY A 90 -0.40 -2.18 8.78
C GLY A 90 -0.81 -1.82 7.36
N THR A 91 -0.44 -2.69 6.41
CA THR A 91 -0.81 -2.55 4.99
C THR A 91 -1.14 -3.90 4.33
N GLU A 92 -1.71 -3.83 3.13
CA GLU A 92 -2.03 -4.98 2.29
C GLU A 92 -0.79 -5.83 1.96
N THR A 93 -0.96 -7.15 1.89
CA THR A 93 0.09 -8.08 1.41
C THR A 93 0.57 -7.69 0.00
N PHE A 94 -0.37 -7.40 -0.90
CA PHE A 94 -0.12 -7.15 -2.33
C PHE A 94 -0.35 -5.69 -2.72
N ARG A 95 0.42 -4.79 -2.10
CA ARG A 95 0.41 -3.36 -2.45
C ARG A 95 1.09 -3.11 -3.80
N LYS A 96 0.51 -2.25 -4.63
CA LYS A 96 1.07 -1.92 -5.95
C LYS A 96 2.36 -1.10 -5.91
N ARG A 97 2.47 -0.22 -4.92
CA ARG A 97 3.59 0.69 -4.71
C ARG A 97 3.65 1.04 -3.23
N GLN A 98 4.86 1.16 -2.70
CA GLN A 98 5.09 1.68 -1.37
C GLN A 98 6.36 2.53 -1.36
N ARG A 99 6.24 3.74 -0.82
CA ARG A 99 7.38 4.60 -0.52
C ARG A 99 8.01 4.15 0.80
N ARG A 100 9.33 4.01 0.85
CA ARG A 100 10.05 3.49 2.03
C ARG A 100 11.51 3.94 2.05
N GLY A 101 12.21 3.61 3.13
CA GLY A 101 13.62 3.96 3.36
C GLY A 101 13.78 4.91 4.55
N GLN A 102 15.01 5.35 4.80
CA GLN A 102 15.38 6.23 5.91
C GLN A 102 14.45 7.44 6.02
N GLY A 103 13.97 7.72 7.24
CA GLY A 103 13.08 8.85 7.53
C GLY A 103 11.62 8.65 7.11
N ILE A 104 11.28 7.57 6.41
CA ILE A 104 9.90 7.25 6.01
C ILE A 104 9.35 6.18 6.95
N PRO A 105 8.15 6.38 7.55
CA PRO A 105 7.59 5.41 8.48
C PRO A 105 7.46 4.00 7.92
N VAL A 106 7.81 3.02 8.74
CA VAL A 106 7.63 1.59 8.49
C VAL A 106 6.16 1.26 8.64
N VAL A 107 5.61 0.59 7.64
CA VAL A 107 4.29 -0.02 7.67
C VAL A 107 4.42 -1.50 7.36
N GLU A 108 3.97 -2.33 8.28
CA GLU A 108 4.14 -3.78 8.17
C GLU A 108 3.09 -4.37 7.20
N PRO A 109 3.51 -5.11 6.16
CA PRO A 109 2.56 -5.79 5.30
C PRO A 109 1.93 -6.97 6.04
N LEU A 110 0.63 -7.17 5.83
CA LEU A 110 -0.05 -8.37 6.30
C LEU A 110 0.65 -9.61 5.72
N PRO A 111 1.01 -10.61 6.56
CA PRO A 111 1.64 -11.84 6.08
C PRO A 111 0.81 -12.56 5.01
N TYR A 112 1.51 -13.23 4.08
CA TYR A 112 0.88 -13.94 2.96
C TYR A 112 0.13 -15.21 3.40
N PHE A 113 0.72 -15.98 4.32
CA PHE A 113 0.11 -17.21 4.82
C PHE A 113 -0.97 -16.88 5.83
N ALA A 114 -2.15 -17.49 5.66
CA ALA A 114 -3.33 -17.19 6.47
C ALA A 114 -3.08 -17.32 7.97
N GLU A 115 -2.36 -18.36 8.42
CA GLU A 115 -2.04 -18.56 9.83
C GLU A 115 -1.19 -17.41 10.39
N MET A 116 -0.17 -16.97 9.67
CA MET A 116 0.65 -15.83 10.08
C MET A 116 -0.14 -14.51 10.05
N ALA A 117 -1.11 -14.38 9.14
CA ALA A 117 -1.98 -13.21 9.07
C ALA A 117 -3.00 -13.17 10.21
N GLU A 118 -3.53 -14.32 10.61
CA GLU A 118 -4.36 -14.49 11.81
C GLU A 118 -3.57 -14.11 13.06
N ASP A 119 -2.34 -14.63 13.22
CA ASP A 119 -1.44 -14.27 14.32
C ASP A 119 -1.13 -12.76 14.33
N PHE A 120 -0.88 -12.17 13.14
CA PHE A 120 -0.63 -10.73 13.03
C PHE A 120 -1.83 -9.90 13.50
N LEU A 121 -3.06 -10.35 13.26
CA LEU A 121 -4.30 -9.65 13.62
C LEU A 121 -4.85 -10.07 14.99
N GLU A 122 -4.18 -11.00 15.69
CA GLU A 122 -4.62 -11.50 16.98
C GLU A 122 -4.74 -10.36 18.01
N GLY A 123 -5.82 -10.36 18.78
CA GLY A 123 -6.08 -9.39 19.84
C GLY A 123 -6.47 -7.99 19.37
N ILE A 124 -6.58 -7.74 18.06
CA ILE A 124 -7.07 -6.47 17.52
C ILE A 124 -8.57 -6.32 17.79
N GLU A 125 -8.93 -5.28 18.55
CA GLU A 125 -10.33 -4.98 18.89
C GLU A 125 -11.03 -4.14 17.83
N SER A 126 -10.26 -3.35 17.07
CA SER A 126 -10.83 -2.48 16.03
C SER A 126 -9.84 -2.20 14.91
N ILE A 127 -10.34 -2.10 13.69
CA ILE A 127 -9.53 -1.81 12.49
C ILE A 127 -10.14 -0.64 11.75
N VAL A 128 -9.33 0.39 11.50
CA VAL A 128 -9.69 1.53 10.66
C VAL A 128 -8.98 1.39 9.31
N PHE A 129 -9.75 1.28 8.22
CA PHE A 129 -9.24 1.09 6.86
C PHE A 129 -9.21 2.39 6.06
N VAL A 130 -8.08 2.64 5.39
CA VAL A 130 -7.92 3.75 4.44
C VAL A 130 -7.40 3.20 3.11
N GLY A 131 -8.27 3.19 2.10
CA GLY A 131 -7.96 2.75 0.74
C GLY A 131 -7.76 1.26 0.53
N SER A 132 -7.96 0.45 1.57
CA SER A 132 -8.01 -1.00 1.48
C SER A 132 -9.40 -1.51 1.91
N LYS A 133 -9.72 -2.75 1.53
CA LYS A 133 -10.87 -3.50 2.06
C LYS A 133 -10.41 -4.36 3.24
N PRO A 134 -11.32 -4.85 4.09
CA PRO A 134 -10.98 -5.87 5.07
C PRO A 134 -10.24 -7.05 4.43
N PRO A 135 -9.10 -7.47 5.00
CA PRO A 135 -8.24 -8.46 4.37
C PRO A 135 -8.90 -9.84 4.35
N VAL A 136 -8.65 -10.56 3.27
CA VAL A 136 -9.07 -11.94 3.06
C VAL A 136 -7.87 -12.83 2.80
N SER A 137 -7.98 -14.12 3.11
CA SER A 137 -6.96 -15.10 2.79
C SER A 137 -6.72 -15.15 1.28
N PHE A 138 -5.46 -15.29 0.87
CA PHE A 138 -5.13 -15.30 -0.55
C PHE A 138 -5.73 -16.52 -1.27
N PHE A 139 -5.70 -17.67 -0.61
CA PHE A 139 -6.35 -18.89 -1.08
C PHE A 139 -7.50 -19.28 -0.15
N ALA A 140 -8.56 -19.83 -0.75
CA ALA A 140 -9.59 -20.53 -0.02
C ALA A 140 -9.12 -21.98 0.20
N TYR A 141 -8.57 -22.25 1.38
CA TYR A 141 -8.25 -23.61 1.80
C TYR A 141 -9.45 -24.23 2.53
N PRO A 142 -9.73 -25.53 2.34
CA PRO A 142 -10.68 -26.24 3.19
C PRO A 142 -10.36 -26.02 4.66
N ASP A 143 -11.40 -25.79 5.46
CA ASP A 143 -11.31 -25.66 6.93
C ASP A 143 -10.48 -24.46 7.43
N LYS A 144 -10.16 -23.49 6.58
CA LYS A 144 -9.50 -22.22 6.95
C LYS A 144 -10.43 -21.03 6.74
N LYS A 145 -10.30 -20.00 7.58
CA LYS A 145 -11.10 -18.78 7.46
C LYS A 145 -10.69 -18.00 6.22
N SER A 146 -11.66 -17.51 5.47
CA SER A 146 -11.41 -16.60 4.34
C SER A 146 -11.30 -15.14 4.77
N TYR A 147 -12.01 -14.74 5.83
CA TYR A 147 -11.89 -13.41 6.42
C TYR A 147 -10.84 -13.44 7.52
N LEU A 148 -9.86 -12.53 7.45
CA LEU A 148 -8.73 -12.52 8.38
C LEU A 148 -8.95 -11.56 9.56
N SER A 149 -9.87 -10.60 9.44
CA SER A 149 -10.26 -9.74 10.55
C SER A 149 -10.82 -10.57 11.72
N PRO A 150 -10.44 -10.28 12.98
CA PRO A 150 -10.99 -10.99 14.13
C PRO A 150 -12.52 -10.86 14.20
N GLU A 151 -13.22 -11.94 14.56
CA GLU A 151 -14.70 -12.02 14.49
C GLU A 151 -15.42 -10.93 15.29
N ASN A 152 -14.83 -10.46 16.39
CA ASN A 152 -15.40 -9.44 17.26
C ASN A 152 -14.74 -8.06 17.08
N SER A 153 -13.93 -7.89 16.03
CA SER A 153 -13.30 -6.60 15.76
C SER A 153 -14.30 -5.63 15.14
N GLU A 154 -14.30 -4.40 15.63
CA GLU A 154 -15.06 -3.29 15.05
C GLU A 154 -14.31 -2.77 13.81
N LEU A 155 -14.94 -2.86 12.64
CA LEU A 155 -14.33 -2.50 11.36
C LEU A 155 -14.90 -1.17 10.86
N VAL A 156 -14.04 -0.17 10.73
CA VAL A 156 -14.41 1.17 10.23
C VAL A 156 -13.72 1.43 8.90
N GLN A 157 -14.49 1.53 7.82
CA GLN A 157 -13.98 1.88 6.50
C GLN A 157 -13.92 3.42 6.36
N LEU A 158 -12.89 4.05 6.91
CA LEU A 158 -12.74 5.51 6.91
C LEU A 158 -12.74 6.11 5.49
N ALA A 159 -12.02 5.46 4.57
CA ALA A 159 -12.06 5.81 3.16
C ALA A 159 -11.93 4.54 2.32
N THR A 160 -12.77 4.39 1.31
CA THR A 160 -12.58 3.36 0.28
C THR A 160 -11.41 3.71 -0.65
N PHE A 161 -11.01 2.77 -1.51
CA PHE A 161 -10.00 3.00 -2.55
C PHE A 161 -10.42 4.02 -3.61
N GLU A 162 -11.71 4.41 -3.67
CA GLU A 162 -12.23 5.42 -4.60
C GLU A 162 -12.37 6.81 -3.96
N GLN A 163 -12.17 6.92 -2.64
CA GLN A 163 -12.33 8.17 -1.88
C GLN A 163 -10.98 8.79 -1.52
N ASP A 164 -11.02 10.06 -1.10
CA ASP A 164 -9.83 10.82 -0.72
C ASP A 164 -9.31 10.41 0.67
N GLY A 165 -8.62 9.27 0.71
CA GLY A 165 -8.00 8.76 1.92
C GLY A 165 -6.91 9.68 2.49
N LYS A 166 -6.25 10.50 1.65
CA LYS A 166 -5.30 11.52 2.13
C LYS A 166 -6.03 12.58 2.93
N LYS A 167 -7.17 13.07 2.43
CA LYS A 167 -7.99 14.02 3.18
C LYS A 167 -8.51 13.43 4.48
N ALA A 168 -8.87 12.15 4.49
CA ALA A 168 -9.29 11.45 5.70
C ALA A 168 -8.19 11.42 6.77
N LEU A 169 -6.96 11.05 6.37
CA LEU A 169 -5.80 11.02 7.26
C LEU A 169 -5.45 12.42 7.77
N GLU A 170 -5.50 13.44 6.92
CA GLU A 170 -5.28 14.84 7.30
C GLU A 170 -6.28 15.28 8.37
N CYS A 171 -7.59 15.06 8.14
CA CYS A 171 -8.63 15.42 9.09
C CYS A 171 -8.49 14.65 10.42
N LEU A 172 -8.11 13.36 10.39
CA LEU A 172 -7.83 12.63 11.62
C LEU A 172 -6.62 13.20 12.39
N CYS A 173 -5.53 13.55 11.69
CA CYS A 173 -4.39 14.21 12.32
C CYS A 173 -4.82 15.49 13.04
N GLU A 174 -5.63 16.33 12.39
CA GLU A 174 -6.16 17.58 12.96
C GLU A 174 -7.03 17.31 14.20
N MET A 175 -7.99 16.40 14.10
CA MET A 175 -8.89 16.04 15.21
C MET A 175 -8.14 15.48 16.42
N LEU A 176 -7.11 14.65 16.18
CA LEU A 176 -6.27 14.05 17.21
C LEU A 176 -5.17 14.99 17.73
N LYS A 177 -4.94 16.12 17.03
CA LYS A 177 -3.76 16.98 17.22
C LYS A 177 -2.47 16.16 17.16
N ALA A 178 -2.41 15.24 16.20
CA ALA A 178 -1.31 14.30 16.01
C ALA A 178 -0.21 14.95 15.14
N ASN A 179 0.88 15.38 15.78
CA ASN A 179 1.91 16.20 15.13
C ASN A 179 3.31 15.54 15.14
N GLU A 180 3.50 14.49 15.92
CA GLU A 180 4.78 13.84 16.18
C GLU A 180 4.75 12.39 15.69
N ILE A 181 5.91 11.89 15.28
CA ILE A 181 6.12 10.49 14.90
C ILE A 181 7.09 9.91 15.92
N SER A 182 6.67 8.82 16.58
CA SER A 182 7.53 8.04 17.48
C SER A 182 8.66 7.38 16.70
N GLU A 183 9.86 7.33 17.29
CA GLU A 183 11.03 6.69 16.68
C GLU A 183 10.79 5.22 16.35
N GLU A 184 9.85 4.55 17.03
CA GLU A 184 9.48 3.15 16.78
C GLU A 184 8.90 2.91 15.38
N PHE A 185 8.29 3.93 14.77
CA PHE A 185 7.77 3.85 13.41
C PHE A 185 8.85 4.15 12.37
N LEU A 186 10.04 4.61 12.75
CA LEU A 186 11.12 4.88 11.82
C LEU A 186 11.97 3.61 11.60
N PRO A 187 12.54 3.42 10.39
CA PRO A 187 13.41 2.29 10.14
C PRO A 187 14.60 2.27 11.10
N SER A 188 14.86 1.10 11.68
CA SER A 188 16.04 0.87 12.50
C SER A 188 17.25 0.52 11.63
N PRO A 189 18.48 0.89 12.02
CA PRO A 189 19.70 0.49 11.32
C PRO A 189 19.78 -1.02 11.11
N THR A 190 20.06 -1.44 9.88
CA THR A 190 20.32 -2.84 9.52
C THR A 190 21.79 -3.18 9.73
N SER A 191 22.12 -4.47 9.83
CA SER A 191 23.51 -4.93 9.83
C SER A 191 24.20 -4.56 8.51
N SER A 192 25.53 -4.40 8.53
CA SER A 192 26.31 -4.23 7.31
C SER A 192 26.31 -5.50 6.48
N ALA A 193 26.39 -5.37 5.16
CA ALA A 193 26.52 -6.51 4.30
C ALA A 193 27.88 -7.23 4.50
N PRO A 194 27.92 -8.56 4.51
CA PRO A 194 29.19 -9.29 4.59
C PRO A 194 30.01 -9.07 3.31
N LEU A 195 31.32 -8.86 3.47
CA LEU A 195 32.25 -8.64 2.34
C LEU A 195 32.64 -9.94 1.61
N ASN A 196 32.44 -11.10 2.24
CA ASN A 196 32.75 -12.42 1.72
C ASN A 196 31.82 -13.48 2.32
N GLY A 197 31.80 -14.68 1.73
CA GLY A 197 30.99 -15.80 2.19
C GLY A 197 29.94 -16.23 1.17
N GLU A 198 29.00 -17.06 1.62
CA GLU A 198 27.93 -17.58 0.78
C GLU A 198 26.91 -16.50 0.42
N LEU A 199 26.49 -16.48 -0.83
CA LEU A 199 25.41 -15.61 -1.30
C LEU A 199 24.06 -16.24 -0.99
N ASN A 200 23.44 -15.80 0.10
CA ASN A 200 22.08 -16.21 0.49
C ASN A 200 21.11 -15.02 0.45
N PRO A 201 19.78 -15.23 0.50
CA PRO A 201 18.79 -14.15 0.40
C PRO A 201 18.94 -13.04 1.45
N VAL A 202 19.38 -13.36 2.67
CA VAL A 202 19.61 -12.36 3.73
C VAL A 202 20.80 -11.47 3.36
N HIS A 203 21.94 -12.07 2.97
CA HIS A 203 23.12 -11.33 2.56
C HIS A 203 22.86 -10.48 1.31
N VAL A 204 22.09 -11.00 0.35
CA VAL A 204 21.62 -10.22 -0.81
C VAL A 204 20.76 -9.04 -0.37
N GLY A 205 19.84 -9.24 0.57
CA GLY A 205 19.02 -8.17 1.14
C GLY A 205 19.84 -7.07 1.78
N LEU A 206 20.85 -7.42 2.57
CA LEU A 206 21.77 -6.46 3.19
C LEU A 206 22.61 -5.71 2.13
N LEU A 207 23.13 -6.42 1.12
CA LEU A 207 23.90 -5.82 0.02
C LEU A 207 23.05 -4.83 -0.78
N ILE A 208 21.84 -5.24 -1.19
CA ILE A 208 20.88 -4.35 -1.84
C ILE A 208 20.59 -3.17 -0.90
N GLY A 209 20.36 -3.45 0.37
CA GLY A 209 19.98 -2.45 1.36
C GLY A 209 21.00 -1.32 1.49
N GLU A 210 22.28 -1.68 1.49
CA GLU A 210 23.43 -0.77 1.60
C GLU A 210 23.74 -0.04 0.29
N LEU A 211 23.58 -0.71 -0.86
CA LEU A 211 23.99 -0.20 -2.17
C LEU A 211 22.88 0.47 -2.98
N LEU A 212 21.62 0.38 -2.53
CA LEU A 212 20.49 0.96 -3.24
C LEU A 212 20.68 2.49 -3.37
N PRO A 213 20.62 3.05 -4.60
CA PRO A 213 20.63 4.49 -4.79
C PRO A 213 19.42 5.15 -4.13
N GLU A 214 19.59 6.42 -3.76
CA GLU A 214 18.45 7.27 -3.38
C GLU A 214 17.52 7.46 -4.57
N GLU A 215 16.21 7.49 -4.32
CA GLU A 215 15.14 7.53 -5.32
C GLU A 215 15.11 6.36 -6.32
N ALA A 216 15.74 5.23 -5.98
CA ALA A 216 15.63 4.03 -6.79
C ALA A 216 14.17 3.54 -6.87
N ILE A 217 13.82 2.86 -7.96
CA ILE A 217 12.55 2.14 -8.09
C ILE A 217 12.87 0.65 -8.16
N VAL A 218 12.42 -0.10 -7.15
CA VAL A 218 12.57 -1.55 -7.09
C VAL A 218 11.30 -2.21 -7.63
N SER A 219 11.43 -2.99 -8.69
CA SER A 219 10.38 -3.89 -9.18
C SER A 219 10.59 -5.28 -8.60
N ASP A 220 9.71 -5.68 -7.68
CA ASP A 220 9.83 -6.90 -6.91
C ASP A 220 8.88 -8.00 -7.40
N GLU A 221 9.49 -9.07 -7.91
CA GLU A 221 8.82 -10.35 -8.18
C GLU A 221 9.63 -11.52 -7.59
N ALA A 222 9.95 -11.42 -6.29
CA ALA A 222 10.71 -12.45 -5.57
C ALA A 222 9.82 -13.25 -4.61
N ALA A 223 9.16 -14.30 -5.12
CA ALA A 223 8.23 -15.11 -4.31
C ALA A 223 8.89 -15.85 -3.13
N THR A 224 10.12 -16.35 -3.31
CA THR A 224 10.80 -17.16 -2.28
C THR A 224 11.82 -16.34 -1.48
N SER A 225 12.72 -15.65 -2.17
CA SER A 225 13.79 -14.86 -1.53
C SER A 225 13.33 -13.50 -1.02
N GLY A 226 12.20 -12.98 -1.53
CA GLY A 226 11.67 -11.66 -1.17
C GLY A 226 11.38 -11.52 0.33
N PHE A 227 10.93 -12.60 0.98
CA PHE A 227 10.70 -12.62 2.44
C PHE A 227 11.93 -12.26 3.26
N ALA A 228 13.13 -12.63 2.80
CA ALA A 228 14.38 -12.29 3.46
C ALA A 228 14.96 -10.97 2.96
N ILE A 229 14.77 -10.63 1.69
CA ILE A 229 15.31 -9.39 1.10
C ILE A 229 14.55 -8.16 1.63
N TYR A 230 13.22 -8.20 1.58
CA TYR A 230 12.35 -7.07 1.90
C TYR A 230 12.60 -6.42 3.28
N PRO A 231 12.68 -7.16 4.40
CA PRO A 231 12.93 -6.53 5.70
C PRO A 231 14.33 -5.93 5.82
N ASN A 232 15.32 -6.48 5.11
CA ASN A 232 16.71 -6.01 5.16
C ASN A 232 16.95 -4.72 4.35
N THR A 233 15.94 -4.20 3.64
CA THR A 233 16.00 -2.94 2.90
C THR A 233 15.16 -1.81 3.52
N TRP A 234 14.61 -2.01 4.73
CA TRP A 234 13.80 -0.97 5.39
C TRP A 234 14.59 0.31 5.67
N ASN A 235 15.86 0.18 6.01
CA ASN A 235 16.75 1.31 6.32
C ASN A 235 17.65 1.72 5.15
N SER A 236 17.31 1.32 3.91
CA SER A 236 17.96 1.84 2.71
C SER A 236 17.67 3.33 2.52
N LYS A 237 18.39 3.97 1.60
CA LYS A 237 18.04 5.32 1.14
C LYS A 237 16.59 5.36 0.64
N PRO A 238 15.90 6.52 0.72
CA PRO A 238 14.52 6.65 0.26
C PRO A 238 14.32 6.12 -1.16
N HIS A 239 13.30 5.29 -1.37
CA HIS A 239 13.05 4.62 -2.65
C HIS A 239 11.58 4.17 -2.77
N ASP A 240 11.18 3.81 -3.98
CA ASP A 240 9.88 3.20 -4.26
C ASP A 240 10.00 1.68 -4.44
N TRP A 241 9.08 0.95 -3.84
CA TRP A 241 8.97 -0.50 -3.97
C TRP A 241 7.67 -0.85 -4.69
N LEU A 242 7.78 -1.42 -5.88
CA LEU A 242 6.63 -1.90 -6.66
C LEU A 242 6.53 -3.42 -6.49
N SER A 243 5.42 -3.90 -5.94
CA SER A 243 5.20 -5.33 -5.74
C SER A 243 4.18 -5.88 -6.74
N LEU A 244 4.18 -7.21 -6.87
CA LEU A 244 3.12 -7.92 -7.56
C LEU A 244 1.76 -7.65 -6.89
N THR A 245 0.75 -7.26 -7.68
CA THR A 245 -0.61 -6.95 -7.17
C THR A 245 -1.52 -8.18 -7.20
N GLY A 246 -1.01 -9.33 -6.76
CA GLY A 246 -1.67 -10.64 -6.84
C GLY A 246 -0.66 -11.79 -6.84
N GLY A 247 -1.02 -12.92 -7.44
CA GLY A 247 -0.16 -14.12 -7.49
C GLY A 247 0.36 -14.53 -8.88
N SER A 248 0.17 -13.69 -9.91
CA SER A 248 0.61 -14.02 -11.27
C SER A 248 2.04 -13.53 -11.54
N ILE A 249 3.00 -14.45 -11.65
CA ILE A 249 4.36 -14.13 -12.09
C ILE A 249 4.39 -13.61 -13.54
N GLY A 250 5.44 -12.87 -13.90
CA GLY A 250 5.67 -12.27 -15.22
C GLY A 250 5.51 -10.74 -15.27
N GLN A 251 5.15 -10.09 -14.16
CA GLN A 251 5.02 -8.63 -14.03
C GLN A 251 6.38 -7.93 -13.90
N GLY A 252 7.35 -8.52 -13.18
CA GLY A 252 8.54 -7.82 -12.67
C GLY A 252 9.37 -7.14 -13.76
N LEU A 253 9.71 -7.87 -14.82
CA LEU A 253 10.50 -7.35 -15.94
C LEU A 253 9.78 -6.25 -16.75
N PRO A 254 8.53 -6.45 -17.24
CA PRO A 254 7.83 -5.39 -17.97
C PRO A 254 7.52 -4.17 -17.07
N LEU A 255 7.23 -4.38 -15.79
CA LEU A 255 7.02 -3.29 -14.84
C LEU A 255 8.30 -2.47 -14.62
N ALA A 256 9.45 -3.13 -14.43
CA ALA A 256 10.74 -2.45 -14.29
C ALA A 256 11.05 -1.60 -15.53
N THR A 257 10.77 -2.13 -16.72
CA THR A 257 10.94 -1.41 -17.99
C THR A 257 10.02 -0.18 -18.05
N GLY A 258 8.76 -0.33 -17.68
CA GLY A 258 7.81 0.79 -17.63
C GLY A 258 8.21 1.87 -16.63
N ALA A 259 8.69 1.46 -15.44
CA ALA A 259 9.19 2.39 -14.42
C ALA A 259 10.40 3.17 -14.91
N ALA A 260 11.37 2.52 -15.57
CA ALA A 260 12.54 3.17 -16.15
C ALA A 260 12.19 4.17 -17.26
N ILE A 261 11.13 3.93 -18.03
CA ILE A 261 10.64 4.88 -19.04
C ILE A 261 9.94 6.07 -18.36
N ALA A 262 9.19 5.84 -17.29
CA ALA A 262 8.47 6.89 -16.57
C ALA A 262 9.39 7.80 -15.75
N CYS A 263 10.52 7.27 -15.25
CA CYS A 263 11.51 7.95 -14.42
C CYS A 263 12.93 7.66 -14.95
N PRO A 264 13.36 8.35 -16.02
CA PRO A 264 14.63 8.09 -16.72
C PRO A 264 15.88 8.58 -15.96
#